data_AF-A0A9J6P515-F1
#
_entry.id   AF-A0A9J6P515-F1
#
_cell.length_a   1.000
_cell.length_b   1.000
_cell.length_c   1.000
_cell.angle_alpha   90.00
_cell.angle_beta   90.00
_cell.angle_gamma   90.00
#
_symmetry.space_group_name_H-M   'P 1'
#
loop_
_entity.id
_entity.type
_entity.pdbx_description
1 polymer ?
#
loop_
_entity_poly.entity_id
_entity_poly.type
_entity_poly.pdbx_seq_one_letter_code
_entity_poly.pdbx_strand_id
1 'polypeptide(L)' 'MNMDTRDILIKKLNDAEENVRDYQAYSENVDNGEVGSVFGKFAEESAIQAAKLQELLDKYDNR' A
#
# COMPACT_ATOMS: atom_id res chain seq x y z
N MET A 1 15.36 4.03 -16.10
CA MET A 1 14.28 3.04 -16.28
C MET A 1 13.25 3.67 -17.21
N ASN A 2 12.97 3.04 -18.34
CA ASN A 2 11.79 3.37 -19.16
C ASN A 2 10.68 2.43 -18.68
N MET A 3 9.87 2.90 -17.75
CA MET A 3 8.67 2.18 -17.29
C MET A 3 7.47 2.75 -18.04
N ASP A 4 6.60 1.88 -18.53
CA ASP A 4 5.31 2.32 -19.03
C ASP A 4 4.32 2.55 -17.87
N THR A 5 3.11 3.03 -18.18
CA THR A 5 2.09 3.31 -17.17
C THR A 5 1.69 2.05 -16.38
N ARG A 6 1.69 0.88 -17.03
CA ARG A 6 1.32 -0.39 -16.40
C ARG A 6 2.37 -0.80 -15.38
N ASP A 7 3.65 -0.73 -15.76
CA ASP A 7 4.78 -1.00 -14.87
C ASP A 7 4.75 -0.10 -13.63
N ILE A 8 4.40 1.19 -13.82
CA ILE A 8 4.28 2.15 -12.72
C ILE A 8 3.12 1.77 -11.79
N LEU A 9 1.97 1.36 -12.32
CA LEU A 9 0.83 0.92 -11.53
C LEU A 9 1.15 -0.32 -10.70
N ILE A 10 1.78 -1.34 -11.31
CA ILE A 10 2.19 -2.56 -10.61
C ILE A 10 3.20 -2.24 -9.50
N LYS A 11 4.21 -1.42 -9.81
CA LYS A 11 5.19 -1.02 -8.81
C LYS A 11 4.53 -0.32 -7.63
N LYS A 12 3.65 0.65 -7.90
CA LYS A 12 2.99 1.41 -6.84
C LYS A 12 2.00 0.56 -6.03
N LEU A 13 1.33 -0.40 -6.66
CA LEU A 13 0.49 -1.37 -5.96
C LEU A 13 1.33 -2.19 -4.99
N ASN A 14 2.44 -2.77 -5.44
CA ASN A 14 3.35 -3.55 -4.60
C ASN A 14 3.91 -2.71 -3.43
N ASP A 15 4.32 -1.47 -3.69
CA ASP A 15 4.79 -0.54 -2.65
C ASP A 15 3.69 -0.30 -1.59
N ALA A 16 2.42 -0.13 -2.01
CA ALA A 16 1.31 0.10 -1.08
C ALA A 16 1.00 -1.15 -0.26
N GLU A 17 1.00 -2.34 -0.87
CA GLU A 17 0.81 -3.61 -0.16
C GLU A 17 1.95 -3.91 0.84
N GLU A 18 3.19 -3.55 0.49
CA GLU A 18 4.33 -3.64 1.41
C GLU A 18 4.13 -2.73 2.62
N ASN A 19 3.72 -1.48 2.40
CA ASN A 19 3.40 -0.56 3.49
C ASN A 19 2.27 -1.08 4.39
N VAL A 20 1.23 -1.74 3.84
CA VAL A 20 0.18 -2.37 4.66
C VAL A 20 0.79 -3.38 5.62
N ARG A 21 1.60 -4.31 5.10
CA ARG A 21 2.22 -5.38 5.90
C ARG A 21 3.16 -4.81 6.96
N ASP A 22 4.00 -3.86 6.57
CA ASP A 22 5.00 -3.26 7.44
C ASP A 22 4.34 -2.45 8.56
N TYR A 23 3.41 -1.55 8.22
CA TYR A 23 2.71 -0.75 9.22
C TYR A 23 1.88 -1.62 10.16
N GLN A 24 1.21 -2.65 9.65
CA GLN A 24 0.46 -3.58 10.49
C GLN A 24 1.41 -4.31 11.46
N ALA A 25 2.49 -4.89 10.95
CA ALA A 25 3.49 -5.56 11.79
C ALA A 25 4.07 -4.62 12.85
N TYR A 26 4.45 -3.40 12.49
CA TYR A 26 4.99 -2.46 13.47
C TYR A 26 3.93 -1.98 14.47
N SER A 27 2.68 -1.79 14.05
CA SER A 27 1.60 -1.39 14.97
C SER A 27 1.41 -2.37 16.14
N GLU A 28 1.69 -3.65 15.91
CA GLU A 28 1.57 -4.72 16.91
C GLU A 28 2.85 -4.91 17.75
N ASN A 29 4.01 -4.50 17.23
CA ASN A 29 5.32 -4.81 17.82
C ASN A 29 6.05 -3.61 18.44
N VAL A 30 5.54 -2.38 18.29
CA VAL A 30 6.15 -1.19 18.92
C VAL A 30 5.65 -1.00 20.35
N ASP A 31 6.57 -0.69 21.28
CA ASP A 31 6.24 -0.50 22.69
C ASP A 31 5.48 0.81 22.99
N ASN A 32 5.54 1.78 22.07
CA ASN A 32 4.88 3.07 22.22
C ASN A 32 3.47 3.02 21.63
N GLY A 33 2.45 3.12 22.48
CA GLY A 33 1.04 3.03 22.07
C GLY A 33 0.57 4.15 21.13
N GLU A 34 1.14 5.36 21.20
CA GLU A 34 0.83 6.43 20.26
C GLU A 34 1.38 6.09 18.86
N VAL A 35 2.62 5.64 18.79
CA VAL A 35 3.26 5.21 17.53
C VAL A 35 2.51 4.02 16.94
N GLY A 36 2.17 3.02 17.76
CA GLY A 36 1.40 1.85 17.32
C GLY A 36 0.04 2.23 16.74
N SER A 37 -0.67 3.17 17.39
CA SER A 37 -1.95 3.68 16.87
C SER A 37 -1.80 4.40 15.54
N VAL A 38 -0.76 5.22 15.36
CA VAL A 38 -0.49 5.91 14.10
C VAL A 38 -0.15 4.91 12.99
N PHE A 39 0.68 3.91 13.27
CA PHE A 39 1.00 2.87 12.29
C PHE A 39 -0.24 2.05 11.90
N GLY A 40 -1.13 1.73 12.84
CA GLY A 40 -2.41 1.10 12.49
C GLY A 40 -3.22 1.91 11.48
N LYS A 41 -3.32 3.23 11.67
CA LYS A 41 -4.00 4.12 10.71
C LYS A 41 -3.31 4.14 9.35
N PHE A 42 -1.98 4.16 9.32
CA PHE A 42 -1.23 4.14 8.06
C PHE A 42 -1.35 2.80 7.32
N ALA A 43 -1.52 1.68 8.03
CA ALA A 43 -1.84 0.40 7.42
C ALA A 43 -3.21 0.47 6.70
N GLU A 44 -4.23 1.04 7.35
CA GLU A 44 -5.55 1.24 6.75
C GLU A 44 -5.51 2.17 5.53
N GLU A 45 -4.81 3.30 5.62
CA GLU A 45 -4.64 4.25 4.51
C GLU A 45 -3.90 3.62 3.32
N SER A 46 -2.87 2.82 3.59
CA SER A 46 -2.12 2.09 2.56
C SER A 46 -2.98 1.02 1.90
N ALA A 47 -3.88 0.36 2.64
CA ALA A 47 -4.82 -0.61 2.08
C ALA A 47 -5.82 0.06 1.12
N ILE A 48 -6.30 1.26 1.46
CA ILE A 48 -7.14 2.07 0.56
C ILE A 48 -6.38 2.44 -0.72
N GLN A 49 -5.10 2.81 -0.61
CA GLN A 49 -4.25 3.09 -1.76
C GLN A 49 -4.06 1.85 -2.64
N ALA A 50 -3.74 0.70 -2.06
CA ALA A 50 -3.57 -0.58 -2.77
C ALA A 50 -4.85 -0.95 -3.53
N ALA A 51 -6.02 -0.89 -2.88
CA ALA A 51 -7.31 -1.18 -3.52
C ALA A 51 -7.56 -0.29 -4.75
N LYS A 52 -7.31 1.02 -4.61
CA LYS A 52 -7.50 1.97 -5.72
C LYS A 52 -6.51 1.76 -6.85
N LEU A 53 -5.28 1.36 -6.54
CA LEU A 53 -4.25 1.04 -7.54
C LEU A 53 -4.60 -0.26 -8.29
N GLN A 54 -5.10 -1.27 -7.58
CA GLN A 54 -5.62 -2.50 -8.20
C GLN A 54 -6.77 -2.20 -9.16
N GLU A 55 -7.75 -1.38 -8.75
CA GLU A 55 -8.85 -0.98 -9.64
C GLU A 55 -8.36 -0.25 -10.90
N LEU A 56 -7.32 0.58 -10.80
CA LEU A 56 -6.73 1.27 -11.94
C LEU A 56 -5.98 0.30 -12.86
N LEU A 57 -5.24 -0.64 -12.30
CA LEU A 57 -4.54 -1.68 -13.04
C LEU A 57 -5.53 -2.58 -13.79
N ASP A 58 -6.61 -3.02 -13.14
CA ASP A 58 -7.67 -3.81 -13.75
C ASP A 58 -8.33 -3.07 -14.91
N LYS A 59 -8.62 -1.76 -14.74
CA LYS A 59 -9.16 -0.92 -15.81
C LYS A 59 -8.16 -0.68 -16.95
N TYR A 60 -6.87 -0.69 -16.67
CA TYR A 60 -5.82 -0.53 -17.67
C TYR A 60 -5.62 -1.82 -18.48
N ASP A 61 -5.63 -2.98 -17.82
CA ASP A 61 -5.44 -4.29 -18.45
C ASP A 61 -6.66 -4.77 -19.25
N ASN A 62 -7.86 -4.28 -18.92
CA ASN A 62 -9.10 -4.55 -19.67
C ASN A 62 -9.39 -3.57 -20.82
N ARG A 63 -8.41 -2.74 -21.22
CA ARG A 63 -8.53 -1.78 -22.35
C ARG A 63 -7.95 -2.31 -23.65
#